data_AF-A0A846LQY3-F1
#
_entry.id   AF-A0A846LQY3-F1
#
_cell.length_a   1.000
_cell.length_b   1.000
_cell.length_c   1.000
_cell.angle_alpha   90.00
_cell.angle_beta   90.00
_cell.angle_gamma   90.00
#
_symmetry.space_group_name_H-M   'P 1'
#
loop_
_entity.id
_entity.type
_entity.pdbx_description
1 polymer ?
#
loop_
_entity_poly.entity_id
_entity_poly.type
_entity_poly.pdbx_seq_one_letter_code
_entity_poly.pdbx_strand_id
1 'polypeptide(L)'
;MTGDVAQAVAARLHQLAGRAHPVDGSTAARAVAVDRRRRRRAGRWGAGVLAVVLLGTGASLARSAVTDPSTAAPSPSLSPAPRTSSYAAPAPTLYDSPVRGSLADDEEFLAAMAATPWTGPAGPDGEIGYWGGPTPDLDTSRVVYAADVPGGHRWAVVVARSGTGWAWGWFTGARGAEPAEMTLVFGSMPLGSRERLALIDASAETGTLVVLGEPGLEAEYSPSLDRAPSGELVRDFDPLPMIDGVPVGVVPVPVIWSAGEVRVIVGGVASEPLFPMLDGQPPSWPEYPTGPVDNALVAPCLESLGLRVELQENGAYLNYEDPSYSDSSSAELAAREHEIAACFRAGEG
;
A
#
# COMPACT_ATOMS: atom_id res chain seq x y z
N MET A 1 -7.14 25.14 -43.37
CA MET A 1 -7.95 24.85 -42.17
C MET A 1 -7.15 24.68 -40.88
N THR A 2 -5.85 24.36 -40.91
CA THR A 2 -5.00 24.25 -39.70
C THR A 2 -4.56 25.59 -39.09
N GLY A 3 -4.56 26.68 -39.88
CA GLY A 3 -4.19 28.02 -39.41
C GLY A 3 -5.13 28.60 -38.36
N ASP A 4 -6.44 28.41 -38.51
CA ASP A 4 -7.44 29.02 -37.62
C ASP A 4 -7.41 28.42 -36.20
N VAL A 5 -7.14 27.11 -36.08
CA VAL A 5 -7.03 26.42 -34.79
C VAL A 5 -5.78 26.89 -34.03
N ALA A 6 -4.64 26.98 -34.71
CA ALA A 6 -3.40 27.47 -34.09
C ALA A 6 -3.54 28.90 -33.59
N GLN A 7 -4.25 29.75 -34.35
CA GLN A 7 -4.50 31.15 -33.99
C GLN A 7 -5.48 31.28 -32.83
N ALA A 8 -6.51 30.43 -32.76
CA ALA A 8 -7.44 30.36 -31.63
C ALA A 8 -6.76 29.89 -30.33
N VAL A 9 -5.88 28.89 -30.41
CA VAL A 9 -5.09 28.40 -29.27
C VAL A 9 -4.14 29.49 -28.77
N ALA A 10 -3.40 30.15 -29.67
CA ALA A 10 -2.49 31.24 -29.31
C ALA A 10 -3.23 32.41 -28.62
N ALA A 11 -4.40 32.80 -29.14
CA ALA A 11 -5.23 33.84 -28.55
C ALA A 11 -5.73 33.45 -27.14
N ARG A 12 -6.12 32.18 -26.95
CA ARG A 12 -6.58 31.67 -25.64
C ARG A 12 -5.45 31.64 -24.62
N LEU A 13 -4.25 31.23 -25.01
CA LEU A 13 -3.07 31.25 -24.14
C LEU A 13 -2.69 32.67 -23.72
N HIS A 14 -2.74 33.63 -24.65
CA HIS A 14 -2.51 35.05 -24.32
C HIS A 14 -3.58 35.60 -23.36
N GLN A 15 -4.84 35.21 -23.53
CA GLN A 15 -5.92 35.60 -22.63
C GLN A 15 -5.75 35.02 -21.22
N LEU A 16 -5.27 33.77 -21.11
CA LEU A 16 -4.98 33.14 -19.82
C LEU A 16 -3.76 33.79 -19.14
N ALA A 17 -2.71 34.08 -19.89
CA ALA A 17 -1.54 34.79 -19.39
C ALA A 17 -1.88 36.18 -18.85
N GLY A 18 -2.81 36.90 -19.49
CA GLY A 18 -3.29 38.21 -19.01
C GLY A 18 -4.17 38.14 -17.75
N ARG A 19 -4.73 36.96 -17.41
CA ARG A 19 -5.51 36.75 -16.18
C ARG A 19 -4.69 36.20 -15.02
N ALA A 20 -3.50 35.65 -15.29
CA ALA A 20 -2.58 35.27 -14.24
C ALA A 20 -2.12 36.55 -13.52
N HIS A 21 -2.55 36.72 -12.27
CA HIS A 21 -2.05 37.80 -11.43
C HIS A 21 -0.52 37.70 -11.32
N PRO A 22 0.20 38.84 -11.30
CA PRO A 22 1.64 38.82 -11.11
C PRO A 22 1.96 37.99 -9.88
N VAL A 23 2.75 36.92 -10.07
CA VAL A 23 3.18 36.04 -9.00
C VAL A 23 4.05 36.87 -8.08
N ASP A 24 3.45 37.31 -6.99
CA ASP A 24 4.14 38.07 -5.96
C ASP A 24 5.25 37.16 -5.40
N GLY A 25 6.52 37.59 -5.49
CA GLY A 25 7.69 36.80 -5.08
C GLY A 25 7.71 36.38 -3.61
N SER A 26 6.66 36.72 -2.86
CA SER A 26 6.42 36.38 -1.47
C SER A 26 6.13 34.89 -1.27
N THR A 27 5.63 34.13 -2.26
CA THR A 27 5.40 32.67 -2.13
C THR A 27 6.69 31.86 -2.11
N ALA A 28 7.64 32.14 -3.01
CA ALA A 28 8.94 31.48 -3.01
C ALA A 28 9.75 31.80 -1.73
N ALA A 29 9.73 33.06 -1.30
CA ALA A 29 10.36 33.47 -0.04
C ALA A 29 9.73 32.79 1.19
N ARG A 30 8.40 32.59 1.18
CA ARG A 30 7.66 31.92 2.26
C ARG A 30 7.94 30.40 2.27
N ALA A 31 8.08 29.76 1.11
CA ALA A 31 8.48 28.35 1.00
C ALA A 31 9.90 28.12 1.57
N VAL A 32 10.87 28.96 1.18
CA VAL A 32 12.25 28.89 1.70
C VAL A 32 12.31 29.18 3.21
N ALA A 33 11.47 30.07 3.72
CA ALA A 33 11.39 30.37 5.16
C ALA A 33 10.82 29.19 5.97
N VAL A 34 9.84 28.46 5.43
CA VAL A 34 9.27 27.25 6.06
C VAL A 34 10.31 26.14 6.11
N ASP A 35 11.04 25.89 5.00
CA ASP A 35 12.09 24.86 4.94
C ASP A 35 13.22 25.14 5.95
N ARG A 36 13.71 26.39 6.01
CA ARG A 36 14.74 26.78 6.99
C ARG A 36 14.27 26.63 8.44
N ARG A 37 12.99 26.87 8.75
CA ARG A 37 12.44 26.64 10.11
C ARG A 37 12.38 25.16 10.47
N ARG A 38 12.05 24.29 9.51
CA ARG A 38 12.03 22.82 9.71
C ARG A 38 13.44 22.29 9.99
N ARG A 39 14.44 22.65 9.17
CA ARG A 39 15.85 22.23 9.37
C ARG A 39 16.42 22.68 10.72
N ARG A 40 16.09 23.90 11.17
CA ARG A 40 16.55 24.41 12.48
C ARG A 40 15.92 23.70 13.68
N ARG A 41 14.72 23.12 13.52
CA ARG A 41 14.07 22.33 14.58
C ARG A 41 14.60 20.90 14.63
N ALA A 42 14.90 20.30 13.47
CA ALA A 42 15.51 18.98 13.39
C ALA A 42 16.91 18.94 14.08
N GLY A 43 17.72 19.99 13.94
CA GLY A 43 19.07 20.02 14.52
C GLY A 43 19.17 20.18 16.04
N ARG A 44 18.06 20.26 16.80
CA ARG A 44 18.08 20.47 18.26
C ARG A 44 17.87 19.20 19.11
N TRP A 45 17.60 18.05 18.50
CA TRP A 45 17.31 16.79 19.23
C TRP A 45 18.47 15.77 19.23
N GLY A 46 19.62 16.11 18.66
CA GLY A 46 20.76 15.21 18.48
C GLY A 46 21.84 15.26 19.57
N ALA A 47 21.49 15.42 20.84
CA ALA A 47 22.47 15.38 21.93
C ALA A 47 21.91 14.75 23.21
N GLY A 48 21.78 13.42 23.23
CA GLY A 48 21.50 12.73 24.49
C GLY A 48 21.02 11.29 24.43
N VAL A 49 21.68 10.37 23.71
CA VAL A 49 21.36 8.92 23.83
C VAL A 49 22.60 7.99 23.87
N LEU A 50 23.83 8.52 23.88
CA LEU A 50 25.04 7.68 23.87
C LEU A 50 25.50 7.31 25.29
N ALA A 51 24.75 6.46 26.03
CA ALA A 51 25.22 6.00 27.36
C ALA A 51 24.77 4.60 27.85
N VAL A 52 23.88 3.84 27.18
CA VAL A 52 23.23 2.68 27.86
C VAL A 52 23.56 1.28 27.29
N VAL A 53 24.28 1.13 26.18
CA VAL A 53 24.35 -0.18 25.47
C VAL A 53 25.45 -1.15 26.00
N LEU A 54 26.18 -0.83 27.07
CA LEU A 54 27.35 -1.64 27.47
C LEU A 54 27.14 -2.78 28.50
N LEU A 55 25.92 -3.16 28.86
CA LEU A 55 25.71 -4.21 29.87
C LEU A 55 24.59 -5.20 29.48
N GLY A 56 24.94 -6.32 28.83
CA GLY A 56 23.92 -7.34 28.54
C GLY A 56 24.37 -8.63 27.86
N THR A 57 25.62 -9.07 27.94
CA THR A 57 26.03 -10.41 27.48
C THR A 57 26.19 -11.35 28.67
N GLY A 58 25.17 -12.18 28.93
CA GLY A 58 25.18 -13.16 30.02
C GLY A 58 24.38 -14.43 29.73
N ALA A 59 25.11 -15.46 29.29
CA ALA A 59 24.89 -16.91 29.48
C ALA A 59 23.51 -17.54 29.21
N SER A 60 23.46 -18.43 28.20
CA SER A 60 22.55 -19.59 28.18
C SER A 60 23.14 -20.74 27.34
N LEU A 61 24.04 -21.52 27.97
CA LEU A 61 24.43 -22.86 27.53
C LEU A 61 23.83 -23.87 28.52
N ALA A 62 22.83 -24.65 28.10
CA ALA A 62 22.47 -25.92 28.74
C ALA A 62 21.73 -26.81 27.75
N ARG A 63 22.48 -27.67 27.05
CA ARG A 63 21.97 -28.88 26.40
C ARG A 63 21.89 -29.97 27.46
N SER A 64 20.71 -30.50 27.72
CA SER A 64 20.56 -31.81 28.37
C SER A 64 20.03 -32.80 27.35
N ALA A 65 20.92 -33.71 26.95
CA ALA A 65 20.57 -34.95 26.30
C ALA A 65 20.01 -35.90 27.35
N VAL A 66 18.81 -36.42 27.13
CA VAL A 66 18.30 -37.61 27.82
C VAL A 66 17.88 -38.59 26.74
N THR A 67 18.62 -39.68 26.68
CA THR A 67 18.38 -40.87 25.87
C THR A 67 17.82 -41.91 26.83
N ASP A 68 16.63 -42.44 26.55
CA ASP A 68 16.12 -43.63 27.22
C ASP A 68 15.48 -44.56 26.17
N PRO A 69 15.97 -45.81 26.01
CA PRO A 69 15.35 -46.79 25.14
C PRO A 69 14.35 -47.63 25.94
N SER A 70 13.05 -47.43 25.71
CA SER A 70 12.01 -48.31 26.27
C SER A 70 11.42 -49.20 25.18
N THR A 71 11.85 -50.45 25.22
CA THR A 71 11.28 -51.58 24.49
C THR A 71 9.96 -51.97 25.15
N ALA A 72 8.82 -51.70 24.49
CA ALA A 72 7.51 -52.20 24.90
C ALA A 72 6.72 -52.74 23.70
N ALA A 73 6.01 -53.84 23.98
CA ALA A 73 5.40 -54.80 23.08
C ALA A 73 4.29 -54.25 22.13
N PRO A 74 3.98 -54.95 21.02
CA PRO A 74 2.94 -54.56 20.09
C PRO A 74 1.54 -54.76 20.69
N SER A 75 0.86 -53.65 21.01
CA SER A 75 -0.58 -53.61 21.24
C SER A 75 -1.36 -53.55 19.91
N PRO A 76 -2.56 -54.15 19.83
CA PRO A 76 -3.36 -54.22 18.61
C PRO A 76 -3.79 -52.83 18.12
N SER A 77 -3.53 -52.57 16.84
CA SER A 77 -3.85 -51.35 16.11
C SER A 77 -5.35 -51.09 16.05
N LEU A 78 -5.86 -50.28 16.98
CA LEU A 78 -7.08 -49.52 16.77
C LEU A 78 -6.69 -48.28 15.99
N SER A 79 -7.04 -48.26 14.70
CA SER A 79 -6.87 -47.10 13.82
C SER A 79 -7.58 -45.90 14.45
N PRO A 80 -6.85 -44.89 14.97
CA PRO A 80 -7.48 -43.74 15.58
C PRO A 80 -8.24 -43.00 14.48
N ALA A 81 -9.54 -42.78 14.70
CA ALA A 81 -10.34 -41.94 13.82
C ALA A 81 -9.60 -40.59 13.62
N PRO A 82 -9.56 -40.05 12.38
CA PRO A 82 -8.86 -38.81 12.10
C PRO A 82 -9.40 -37.72 13.02
N ARG A 83 -8.57 -37.28 13.97
CA ARG A 83 -8.86 -36.10 14.78
C ARG A 83 -8.62 -34.91 13.88
N THR A 84 -9.70 -34.35 13.32
CA THR A 84 -9.67 -33.02 12.72
C THR A 84 -9.43 -32.02 13.84
N SER A 85 -8.17 -31.81 14.21
CA SER A 85 -7.79 -30.67 15.03
C SER A 85 -8.04 -29.43 14.18
N SER A 86 -9.05 -28.65 14.57
CA SER A 86 -9.30 -27.32 14.02
C SER A 86 -8.22 -26.37 14.53
N TYR A 87 -7.02 -26.47 13.96
CA TYR A 87 -5.95 -25.54 14.24
C TYR A 87 -6.44 -24.11 13.98
N ALA A 88 -6.34 -23.26 15.00
CA ALA A 88 -6.57 -21.84 14.90
C ALA A 88 -5.21 -21.16 15.06
N ALA A 89 -4.81 -20.36 14.06
CA ALA A 89 -3.60 -19.57 14.19
C ALA A 89 -3.74 -18.58 15.36
N PRO A 90 -2.65 -18.33 16.13
CA PRO A 90 -2.66 -17.31 17.16
C PRO A 90 -2.94 -15.92 16.57
N ALA A 91 -3.40 -15.00 17.41
CA ALA A 91 -3.62 -13.62 16.99
C ALA A 91 -2.32 -12.97 16.50
N PRO A 92 -2.37 -12.15 15.43
CA PRO A 92 -1.22 -11.41 14.94
C PRO A 92 -0.89 -10.26 15.88
N THR A 93 0.38 -9.82 15.89
CA THR A 93 0.83 -8.74 16.79
C THR A 93 0.04 -7.44 16.62
N LEU A 94 -0.41 -7.15 15.39
CA LEU A 94 -1.25 -5.99 15.11
C LEU A 94 -2.62 -6.09 15.80
N TYR A 95 -3.21 -7.28 15.89
CA TYR A 95 -4.50 -7.50 16.55
C TYR A 95 -4.41 -7.26 18.06
N ASP A 96 -3.31 -7.66 18.70
CA ASP A 96 -3.14 -7.52 20.15
C ASP A 96 -2.68 -6.11 20.55
N SER A 97 -2.18 -5.31 19.61
CA SER A 97 -1.70 -3.94 19.87
C SER A 97 -2.84 -2.99 20.27
N PRO A 98 -2.58 -1.95 21.07
CA PRO A 98 -3.53 -0.86 21.28
C PRO A 98 -3.96 -0.22 19.96
N VAL A 99 -5.20 0.28 19.89
CA VAL A 99 -5.65 1.07 18.74
C VAL A 99 -4.81 2.33 18.64
N ARG A 100 -4.48 2.75 17.43
CA ARG A 100 -3.70 3.96 17.16
C ARG A 100 -4.41 4.91 16.20
N GLY A 101 -3.92 6.14 16.14
CA GLY A 101 -4.50 7.21 15.35
C GLY A 101 -5.36 8.16 16.19
N SER A 102 -5.80 9.25 15.56
CA SER A 102 -6.48 10.35 16.26
C SER A 102 -7.86 9.99 16.82
N LEU A 103 -8.42 8.83 16.46
CA LEU A 103 -9.71 8.32 16.94
C LEU A 103 -9.56 7.09 17.85
N ALA A 104 -8.34 6.83 18.35
CA ALA A 104 -8.07 5.67 19.20
C ALA A 104 -8.84 5.65 20.53
N ASP A 105 -9.30 6.82 21.00
CA ASP A 105 -10.09 6.97 22.23
C ASP A 105 -11.60 7.13 21.97
N ASP A 106 -12.04 7.07 20.71
CA ASP A 106 -13.46 7.19 20.32
C ASP A 106 -14.14 5.82 20.38
N GLU A 107 -14.46 5.35 21.58
CA GLU A 107 -15.02 4.00 21.81
C GLU A 107 -16.29 3.72 21.01
N GLU A 108 -17.14 4.73 20.79
CA GLU A 108 -18.38 4.60 20.01
C GLU A 108 -18.08 4.36 18.53
N PHE A 109 -17.21 5.19 17.94
CA PHE A 109 -16.76 5.01 16.56
C PHE A 109 -16.07 3.65 16.37
N LEU A 110 -15.18 3.26 17.29
CA LEU A 110 -14.45 2.01 17.21
C LEU A 110 -15.37 0.78 17.31
N ALA A 111 -16.35 0.79 18.21
CA ALA A 111 -17.30 -0.31 18.35
C ALA A 111 -18.18 -0.44 17.10
N ALA A 112 -18.67 0.68 16.56
CA ALA A 112 -19.46 0.70 15.34
C ALA A 112 -18.66 0.22 14.12
N MET A 113 -17.41 0.68 13.96
CA MET A 113 -16.52 0.22 12.90
C MET A 113 -16.19 -1.27 12.98
N ALA A 114 -16.00 -1.82 14.18
CA ALA A 114 -15.79 -3.26 14.37
C ALA A 114 -17.02 -4.08 13.91
N ALA A 115 -18.23 -3.54 14.07
CA ALA A 115 -19.47 -4.17 13.64
C ALA A 115 -19.80 -3.91 12.15
N THR A 116 -19.08 -3.03 11.46
CA THR A 116 -19.34 -2.70 10.05
C THR A 116 -19.16 -3.95 9.17
N PRO A 117 -20.15 -4.30 8.33
CA PRO A 117 -20.03 -5.39 7.39
C PRO A 117 -18.86 -5.18 6.41
N TRP A 118 -18.11 -6.23 6.13
CA TRP A 118 -17.05 -6.20 5.11
C TRP A 118 -17.66 -6.42 3.72
N THR A 119 -18.54 -5.52 3.33
CA THR A 119 -19.16 -5.48 2.01
C THR A 119 -18.41 -4.48 1.15
N GLY A 120 -17.60 -4.98 0.22
CA GLY A 120 -16.96 -4.15 -0.81
C GLY A 120 -17.91 -3.85 -1.96
N PRO A 121 -17.55 -2.95 -2.88
CA PRO A 121 -18.27 -2.83 -4.14
C PRO A 121 -18.34 -4.21 -4.78
N ALA A 122 -19.55 -4.63 -5.14
CA ALA A 122 -19.74 -5.78 -6.00
C ALA A 122 -18.95 -5.49 -7.28
N GLY A 123 -18.08 -6.41 -7.70
CA GLY A 123 -17.52 -6.39 -9.04
C GLY A 123 -18.64 -6.38 -10.10
N PRO A 124 -18.29 -6.20 -11.38
CA PRO A 124 -19.29 -6.14 -12.46
C PRO A 124 -20.29 -7.32 -12.46
N ASP A 125 -19.89 -8.48 -11.91
CA ASP A 125 -20.73 -9.68 -11.80
C ASP A 125 -21.57 -9.77 -10.51
N GLY A 126 -21.58 -8.73 -9.67
CA GLY A 126 -22.28 -8.74 -8.38
C GLY A 126 -21.56 -9.54 -7.28
N GLU A 127 -20.46 -10.23 -7.60
CA GLU A 127 -19.59 -10.82 -6.61
C GLU A 127 -18.77 -9.71 -5.95
N ILE A 128 -18.85 -9.61 -4.62
CA ILE A 128 -17.86 -8.84 -3.85
C ILE A 128 -16.51 -9.40 -4.29
N GLY A 129 -15.58 -8.54 -4.71
CA GLY A 129 -14.21 -8.89 -5.10
C GLY A 129 -13.41 -9.46 -3.93
N TYR A 130 -13.90 -10.55 -3.34
CA TYR A 130 -13.18 -11.41 -2.45
C TYR A 130 -12.02 -11.93 -3.28
N TRP A 131 -10.81 -11.71 -2.78
CA TRP A 131 -9.59 -12.38 -3.25
C TRP A 131 -9.63 -13.90 -2.96
N GLY A 132 -10.81 -14.54 -3.08
CA GLY A 132 -11.07 -15.94 -2.76
C GLY A 132 -11.02 -16.29 -1.27
N GLY A 133 -10.84 -15.30 -0.38
CA GLY A 133 -10.72 -15.53 1.06
C GLY A 133 -12.03 -15.98 1.71
N PRO A 134 -11.98 -16.71 2.84
CA PRO A 134 -13.17 -16.96 3.65
C PRO A 134 -13.76 -15.64 4.17
N THR A 135 -15.08 -15.61 4.34
CA THR A 135 -15.76 -14.47 4.99
C THR A 135 -15.24 -14.30 6.43
N PRO A 136 -14.82 -13.08 6.82
CA PRO A 136 -14.40 -12.81 8.19
C PRO A 136 -15.53 -12.98 9.20
N ASP A 137 -15.18 -13.49 10.38
CA ASP A 137 -16.07 -13.62 11.54
C ASP A 137 -16.18 -12.27 12.27
N LEU A 138 -17.30 -11.57 12.05
CA LEU A 138 -17.51 -10.22 12.57
C LEU A 138 -17.57 -10.16 14.10
N ASP A 139 -17.86 -11.27 14.79
CA ASP A 139 -17.87 -11.32 16.26
C ASP A 139 -16.43 -11.24 16.83
N THR A 140 -15.42 -11.43 15.99
CA THR A 140 -13.99 -11.31 16.33
C THR A 140 -13.35 -10.02 15.84
N SER A 141 -14.11 -9.17 15.14
CA SER A 141 -13.63 -7.93 14.57
C SER A 141 -13.11 -6.96 15.62
N ARG A 142 -11.98 -6.35 15.33
CA ARG A 142 -11.36 -5.31 16.15
C ARG A 142 -10.73 -4.25 15.27
N VAL A 143 -10.97 -2.98 15.61
CA VAL A 143 -10.28 -1.85 14.97
C VAL A 143 -8.85 -1.78 15.53
N VAL A 144 -7.84 -1.72 14.65
CA VAL A 144 -6.41 -1.59 15.04
C VAL A 144 -5.84 -0.21 14.71
N TYR A 145 -6.53 0.56 13.88
CA TYR A 145 -6.20 1.95 13.54
C TYR A 145 -7.48 2.71 13.17
N ALA A 146 -7.59 3.96 13.64
CA ALA A 146 -8.62 4.89 13.21
C ALA A 146 -8.12 6.34 13.35
N ALA A 147 -8.20 7.12 12.27
CA ALA A 147 -7.77 8.52 12.29
C ALA A 147 -8.46 9.38 11.23
N ASP A 148 -8.58 10.67 11.51
CA ASP A 148 -8.70 11.70 10.47
C ASP A 148 -7.29 12.01 9.94
N VAL A 149 -7.05 11.71 8.68
CA VAL A 149 -5.73 11.83 8.05
C VAL A 149 -5.62 13.12 7.23
N PRO A 150 -4.39 13.62 6.93
CA PRO A 150 -4.23 14.71 5.97
C PRO A 150 -4.94 14.45 4.64
N GLY A 151 -5.31 15.50 3.91
CA GLY A 151 -6.13 15.38 2.69
C GLY A 151 -7.64 15.44 2.94
N GLY A 152 -8.09 15.36 4.20
CA GLY A 152 -9.52 15.49 4.52
C GLY A 152 -10.27 14.17 4.44
N HIS A 153 -9.58 13.07 4.72
CA HIS A 153 -10.15 11.73 4.78
C HIS A 153 -10.16 11.20 6.21
N ARG A 154 -11.00 10.19 6.45
CA ARG A 154 -11.02 9.37 7.65
C ARG A 154 -10.74 7.94 7.27
N TRP A 155 -9.76 7.32 7.91
CA TRP A 155 -9.33 5.96 7.61
C TRP A 155 -9.43 5.07 8.84
N ALA A 156 -9.77 3.80 8.64
CA ALA A 156 -9.77 2.78 9.68
C ALA A 156 -9.29 1.42 9.15
N VAL A 157 -8.67 0.63 10.04
CA VAL A 157 -8.33 -0.77 9.76
C VAL A 157 -9.02 -1.67 10.75
N VAL A 158 -9.78 -2.63 10.21
CA VAL A 158 -10.44 -3.68 11.00
C VAL A 158 -9.73 -5.00 10.74
N VAL A 159 -9.48 -5.75 11.80
CA VAL A 159 -8.93 -7.11 11.75
C VAL A 159 -9.94 -8.06 12.34
N ALA A 160 -10.15 -9.20 11.69
CA ALA A 160 -11.08 -10.22 12.12
C ALA A 160 -10.53 -11.61 11.79
N ARG A 161 -11.03 -12.64 12.46
CA ARG A 161 -10.69 -14.02 12.13
C ARG A 161 -11.32 -14.38 10.78
N SER A 162 -10.60 -15.14 9.95
CA SER A 162 -11.13 -15.67 8.69
C SER A 162 -10.66 -17.12 8.52
N GLY A 163 -11.59 -18.06 8.68
CA GLY A 163 -11.29 -19.49 8.72
C GLY A 163 -10.30 -19.88 9.82
N THR A 164 -9.15 -20.44 9.43
CA THR A 164 -8.06 -20.83 10.34
C THR A 164 -7.07 -19.71 10.62
N GLY A 165 -7.17 -18.58 9.91
CA GLY A 165 -6.26 -17.44 10.00
C GLY A 165 -6.96 -16.14 10.38
N TRP A 166 -6.30 -15.05 10.02
CA TRP A 166 -6.76 -13.69 10.27
C TRP A 166 -6.80 -12.93 8.95
N ALA A 167 -7.72 -11.98 8.87
CA ALA A 167 -7.84 -11.08 7.74
C ALA A 167 -7.92 -9.63 8.22
N TRP A 168 -7.61 -8.70 7.33
CA TRP A 168 -7.71 -7.27 7.57
C TRP A 168 -8.49 -6.57 6.45
N GLY A 169 -9.06 -5.39 6.76
CA GLY A 169 -9.69 -4.52 5.78
C GLY A 169 -9.45 -3.03 6.07
N TRP A 170 -9.15 -2.26 5.01
CA TRP A 170 -9.06 -0.81 5.02
C TRP A 170 -10.41 -0.20 4.68
N PHE A 171 -10.86 0.71 5.53
CA PHE A 171 -12.05 1.51 5.32
C PHE A 171 -11.66 2.98 5.19
N THR A 172 -12.19 3.67 4.18
CA THR A 172 -11.95 5.10 3.97
C THR A 172 -13.27 5.85 3.80
N GLY A 173 -13.27 7.12 4.19
CA GLY A 173 -14.40 8.03 4.09
C GLY A 173 -13.91 9.48 4.10
N ALA A 174 -14.83 10.43 3.95
CA ALA A 174 -14.51 11.84 4.17
C ALA A 174 -14.13 12.08 5.63
N ARG A 175 -13.40 13.16 5.91
CA ARG A 175 -13.12 13.58 7.29
C ARG A 175 -14.42 13.78 8.05
N GLY A 176 -14.50 13.19 9.24
CA GLY A 176 -15.72 13.23 10.05
C GLY A 176 -16.79 12.24 9.62
N ALA A 177 -16.54 11.38 8.63
CA ALA A 177 -17.47 10.35 8.23
C ALA A 177 -17.86 9.45 9.41
N GLU A 178 -19.16 9.19 9.53
CA GLU A 178 -19.68 8.20 10.47
C GLU A 178 -19.31 6.78 9.99
N PRO A 179 -19.29 5.77 10.87
CA PRO A 179 -18.96 4.38 10.50
C PRO A 179 -19.78 3.83 9.31
N ALA A 180 -21.04 4.25 9.18
CA ALA A 180 -21.93 3.86 8.08
C ALA A 180 -21.61 4.56 6.73
N GLU A 181 -20.82 5.63 6.76
CA GLU A 181 -20.37 6.40 5.58
C GLU A 181 -18.97 5.96 5.12
N MET A 182 -18.31 5.10 5.89
CA MET A 182 -17.01 4.52 5.56
C MET A 182 -17.18 3.40 4.52
N THR A 183 -16.30 3.37 3.53
CA THR A 183 -16.30 2.39 2.44
C THR A 183 -15.11 1.45 2.56
N LEU A 184 -15.34 0.15 2.39
CA LEU A 184 -14.26 -0.84 2.32
C LEU A 184 -13.52 -0.70 0.98
N VAL A 185 -12.25 -0.29 1.02
CA VAL A 185 -11.40 -0.14 -0.19
C VAL A 185 -10.55 -1.37 -0.46
N PHE A 186 -10.09 -2.04 0.60
CA PHE A 186 -9.40 -3.32 0.54
C PHE A 186 -9.91 -4.20 1.67
N GLY A 187 -10.26 -5.45 1.41
CA GLY A 187 -10.83 -6.32 2.44
C GLY A 187 -10.55 -7.80 2.23
N SER A 188 -10.74 -8.56 3.31
CA SER A 188 -10.54 -10.01 3.35
C SER A 188 -9.13 -10.45 2.95
N MET A 189 -8.14 -9.56 3.11
CA MET A 189 -6.75 -9.84 2.83
C MET A 189 -6.15 -10.63 3.99
N PRO A 190 -5.42 -11.74 3.74
CA PRO A 190 -4.76 -12.49 4.80
C PRO A 190 -3.83 -11.61 5.64
N LEU A 191 -3.84 -11.80 6.95
CA LEU A 191 -2.98 -11.11 7.90
C LEU A 191 -1.97 -12.10 8.49
N GLY A 192 -0.71 -11.99 8.08
CA GLY A 192 0.41 -12.69 8.71
C GLY A 192 0.67 -12.22 10.15
N SER A 193 1.44 -13.01 10.91
CA SER A 193 1.72 -12.71 12.33
C SER A 193 2.49 -11.40 12.56
N ARG A 194 3.29 -10.98 11.57
CA ARG A 194 4.09 -9.74 11.54
C ARG A 194 3.81 -8.92 10.28
N GLU A 195 2.63 -9.08 9.72
CA GLU A 195 2.22 -8.35 8.53
C GLU A 195 2.25 -6.84 8.79
N ARG A 196 2.67 -6.09 7.78
CA ARG A 196 2.72 -4.62 7.81
C ARG A 196 1.88 -4.12 6.66
N LEU A 197 1.10 -3.09 6.93
CA LEU A 197 0.13 -2.56 5.99
C LEU A 197 0.56 -1.16 5.60
N ALA A 198 0.46 -0.82 4.32
CA ALA A 198 0.63 0.55 3.86
C ALA A 198 -0.49 0.88 2.88
N LEU A 199 -1.11 2.04 3.08
CA LEU A 199 -2.14 2.58 2.19
C LEU A 199 -1.76 4.02 1.85
N ILE A 200 -1.81 4.38 0.57
CA ILE A 200 -1.66 5.75 0.09
C ILE A 200 -2.93 6.20 -0.63
N ASP A 201 -3.37 7.43 -0.37
CA ASP A 201 -4.38 8.12 -1.17
C ASP A 201 -3.78 8.49 -2.53
N ALA A 202 -4.28 7.88 -3.59
CA ALA A 202 -3.82 8.06 -4.95
C ALA A 202 -4.73 8.98 -5.78
N SER A 203 -5.68 9.69 -5.15
CA SER A 203 -6.63 10.56 -5.87
C SER A 203 -6.02 11.85 -6.46
N ALA A 204 -4.76 12.16 -6.14
CA ALA A 204 -4.02 13.33 -6.61
C ALA A 204 -2.52 13.00 -6.79
N GLU A 205 -1.73 13.95 -7.31
CA GLU A 205 -0.26 13.79 -7.49
C GLU A 205 0.51 13.64 -6.17
N THR A 206 -0.07 14.12 -5.07
CA THR A 206 0.43 13.90 -3.72
C THR A 206 -0.73 13.43 -2.85
N GLY A 207 -0.48 12.48 -1.98
CA GLY A 207 -1.51 11.92 -1.12
C GLY A 207 -0.98 11.47 0.22
N THR A 208 -1.90 11.15 1.12
CA THR A 208 -1.52 10.67 2.45
C THR A 208 -1.12 9.21 2.40
N LEU A 209 0.04 8.87 2.96
CA LEU A 209 0.50 7.52 3.21
C LEU A 209 0.41 7.22 4.71
N VAL A 210 -0.19 6.08 5.07
CA VAL A 210 -0.21 5.53 6.43
C VAL A 210 0.47 4.17 6.41
N VAL A 211 1.39 3.93 7.36
CA VAL A 211 2.08 2.64 7.52
C VAL A 211 1.78 2.04 8.88
N LEU A 212 1.15 0.87 8.92
CA LEU A 212 0.80 0.15 10.14
C LEU A 212 1.66 -1.11 10.31
N GLY A 213 2.14 -1.33 11.52
CA GLY A 213 2.83 -2.55 11.92
C GLY A 213 3.01 -2.57 13.43
N GLU A 214 4.15 -3.03 13.91
CA GLU A 214 4.44 -3.07 15.34
C GLU A 214 4.49 -1.64 15.96
N PRO A 215 4.22 -1.48 17.28
CA PRO A 215 4.40 -0.19 17.95
C PRO A 215 5.85 0.32 17.86
N GLY A 216 6.02 1.62 17.59
CA GLY A 216 7.33 2.25 17.44
C GLY A 216 8.04 1.97 16.11
N LEU A 217 7.33 1.36 15.14
CA LEU A 217 7.82 1.15 13.78
C LEU A 217 8.21 2.48 13.13
N GLU A 218 9.43 2.58 12.63
CA GLU A 218 9.88 3.70 11.80
C GLU A 218 9.74 3.32 10.32
N ALA A 219 9.41 4.30 9.47
CA ALA A 219 9.25 4.08 8.04
C ALA A 219 9.82 5.23 7.23
N GLU A 220 10.41 4.90 6.09
CA GLU A 220 10.83 5.81 5.04
C GLU A 220 10.09 5.46 3.75
N TYR A 221 9.91 6.43 2.86
CA TYR A 221 9.20 6.25 1.61
C TYR A 221 10.00 6.78 0.42
N SER A 222 9.99 6.03 -0.68
CA SER A 222 10.52 6.42 -1.98
C SER A 222 9.40 6.30 -3.02
N PRO A 223 9.02 7.38 -3.74
CA PRO A 223 7.95 7.33 -4.74
C PRO A 223 8.38 6.65 -6.05
N SER A 224 9.68 6.56 -6.30
CA SER A 224 10.26 6.10 -7.58
C SER A 224 11.57 5.33 -7.39
N LEU A 225 11.93 4.58 -8.42
CA LEU A 225 13.26 4.04 -8.70
C LEU A 225 13.82 4.80 -9.89
N ASP A 226 14.84 5.62 -9.68
CA ASP A 226 15.32 6.59 -10.67
C ASP A 226 16.68 6.22 -11.25
N ARG A 227 16.92 6.58 -12.51
CA ARG A 227 18.22 6.37 -13.15
C ARG A 227 19.15 7.54 -12.83
N ALA A 228 20.20 7.28 -12.06
CA ALA A 228 21.26 8.25 -11.78
C ALA A 228 22.05 8.59 -13.07
N PRO A 229 22.82 9.71 -13.10
CA PRO A 229 23.67 10.04 -14.25
C PRO A 229 24.72 8.98 -14.60
N SER A 230 25.06 8.09 -13.67
CA SER A 230 25.93 6.92 -13.89
C SER A 230 25.25 5.79 -14.68
N GLY A 231 23.92 5.84 -14.83
CA GLY A 231 23.09 4.78 -15.38
C GLY A 231 22.56 3.79 -14.34
N GLU A 232 23.04 3.85 -13.10
CA GLU A 232 22.57 3.01 -11.98
C GLU A 232 21.15 3.39 -11.55
N LEU A 233 20.36 2.41 -11.14
CA LEU A 233 19.04 2.63 -10.54
C LEU A 233 19.18 2.90 -9.04
N VAL A 234 18.64 4.02 -8.58
CA VAL A 234 18.76 4.51 -7.20
C VAL A 234 17.38 4.90 -6.65
N ARG A 235 17.24 4.85 -5.34
CA ARG A 235 16.05 5.31 -4.63
C ARG A 235 16.44 6.34 -3.58
N ASP A 236 15.67 7.41 -3.51
CA ASP A 236 15.76 8.41 -2.45
C ASP A 236 14.61 8.20 -1.46
N PHE A 237 14.97 7.87 -0.22
CA PHE A 237 14.02 7.58 0.85
C PHE A 237 13.89 8.77 1.80
N ASP A 238 12.65 9.24 1.98
CA ASP A 238 12.31 10.27 2.93
C ASP A 238 11.66 9.68 4.19
N PRO A 239 12.11 10.04 5.41
CA PRO A 239 11.50 9.54 6.63
C PRO A 239 10.09 10.08 6.84
N LEU A 240 9.15 9.21 7.20
CA LEU A 240 7.78 9.57 7.51
C LEU A 240 7.67 10.07 8.96
N PRO A 241 6.90 11.15 9.22
CA PRO A 241 6.71 11.61 10.58
C PRO A 241 5.81 10.64 11.36
N MET A 242 6.13 10.48 12.65
CA MET A 242 5.33 9.69 13.58
C MET A 242 4.19 10.55 14.13
N ILE A 243 2.94 10.16 13.86
CA ILE A 243 1.72 10.80 14.33
C ILE A 243 0.88 9.74 15.05
N ASP A 244 0.56 9.98 16.33
CA ASP A 244 -0.24 9.08 17.16
C ASP A 244 0.26 7.60 17.16
N GLY A 245 1.59 7.43 17.12
CA GLY A 245 2.24 6.12 17.14
C GLY A 245 2.24 5.38 15.80
N VAL A 246 1.93 6.08 14.71
CA VAL A 246 1.90 5.57 13.33
C VAL A 246 2.71 6.49 12.40
N PRO A 247 3.58 5.96 11.53
CA PRO A 247 4.15 6.75 10.44
C PRO A 247 3.07 7.19 9.45
N VAL A 248 2.88 8.51 9.34
CA VAL A 248 1.85 9.12 8.47
C VAL A 248 2.43 10.37 7.81
N GLY A 249 2.35 10.49 6.48
CA GLY A 249 2.85 11.66 5.76
C GLY A 249 2.13 11.94 4.46
N VAL A 250 2.16 13.19 3.99
CA VAL A 250 1.76 13.54 2.62
C VAL A 250 2.98 13.35 1.73
N VAL A 251 2.89 12.45 0.76
CA VAL A 251 3.99 12.01 -0.10
C VAL A 251 3.60 12.12 -1.58
N PRO A 252 4.56 12.19 -2.52
CA PRO A 252 4.27 12.03 -3.93
C PRO A 252 3.66 10.64 -4.19
N VAL A 253 2.60 10.59 -4.99
CA VAL A 253 1.97 9.32 -5.40
C VAL A 253 2.85 8.65 -6.46
N PRO A 254 3.02 7.32 -6.43
CA PRO A 254 3.93 6.66 -7.36
C PRO A 254 3.40 6.73 -8.80
N VAL A 255 4.32 6.94 -9.75
CA VAL A 255 3.99 7.12 -11.18
C VAL A 255 3.44 5.87 -11.86
N ILE A 256 3.64 4.70 -11.23
CA ILE A 256 3.07 3.39 -11.57
C ILE A 256 2.86 2.59 -10.28
N TRP A 257 2.09 1.51 -10.34
CA TRP A 257 1.71 0.73 -9.15
C TRP A 257 2.92 0.24 -8.33
N SER A 258 3.97 -0.22 -9.01
CA SER A 258 5.15 -0.82 -8.37
C SER A 258 6.27 0.16 -8.01
N ALA A 259 6.12 1.46 -8.33
CA ALA A 259 7.21 2.42 -8.14
C ALA A 259 7.40 2.82 -6.67
N GLY A 260 6.30 2.96 -5.93
CA GLY A 260 6.31 3.37 -4.54
C GLY A 260 6.84 2.27 -3.62
N GLU A 261 7.82 2.59 -2.79
CA GLU A 261 8.41 1.64 -1.83
C GLU A 261 8.47 2.25 -0.44
N VAL A 262 7.96 1.52 0.55
CA VAL A 262 8.10 1.83 1.97
C VAL A 262 9.20 0.94 2.54
N ARG A 263 10.22 1.57 3.11
CA ARG A 263 11.23 0.87 3.91
C ARG A 263 10.83 0.97 5.37
N VAL A 264 10.65 -0.17 6.02
CA VAL A 264 10.40 -0.24 7.45
C VAL A 264 11.71 -0.50 8.19
N ILE A 265 11.94 0.24 9.28
CA ILE A 265 13.13 0.13 10.12
C ILE A 265 12.71 -0.39 11.49
N VAL A 266 13.23 -1.56 11.86
CA VAL A 266 12.96 -2.20 13.16
C VAL A 266 14.29 -2.39 13.89
N GLY A 267 14.45 -1.73 15.03
CA GLY A 267 15.70 -1.81 15.81
C GLY A 267 16.94 -1.33 15.04
N GLY A 268 16.77 -0.37 14.12
CA GLY A 268 17.83 0.17 13.27
C GLY A 268 18.19 -0.71 12.05
N VAL A 269 17.47 -1.80 11.82
CA VAL A 269 17.66 -2.69 10.66
C VAL A 269 16.48 -2.53 9.71
N ALA A 270 16.77 -2.31 8.43
CA ALA A 270 15.75 -2.29 7.38
C ALA A 270 15.16 -3.70 7.18
N SER A 271 13.84 -3.81 7.15
CA SER A 271 13.15 -5.05 6.78
C SER A 271 13.03 -5.19 5.26
N GLU A 272 12.37 -6.27 4.83
CA GLU A 272 11.86 -6.38 3.46
C GLU A 272 11.01 -5.15 3.10
N PRO A 273 11.09 -4.69 1.84
CA PRO A 273 10.34 -3.55 1.36
C PRO A 273 8.84 -3.85 1.37
N LEU A 274 8.05 -2.84 1.70
CA LEU A 274 6.60 -2.87 1.66
C LEU A 274 6.12 -2.01 0.50
N PHE A 275 5.27 -2.55 -0.36
CA PHE A 275 4.64 -1.80 -1.45
C PHE A 275 3.27 -1.30 -0.97
N PRO A 276 3.03 0.03 -0.93
CA PRO A 276 1.76 0.56 -0.46
C PRO A 276 0.64 0.19 -1.43
N MET A 277 -0.51 -0.19 -0.90
CA MET A 277 -1.74 -0.24 -1.69
C MET A 277 -2.24 1.17 -1.96
N LEU A 278 -2.94 1.35 -3.07
CA LEU A 278 -3.46 2.66 -3.47
C LEU A 278 -4.98 2.72 -3.27
N ASP A 279 -5.47 3.75 -2.58
CA ASP A 279 -6.88 4.13 -2.60
C ASP A 279 -7.11 5.16 -3.71
N GLY A 280 -7.98 4.85 -4.67
CA GLY A 280 -8.17 5.65 -5.89
C GLY A 280 -7.15 5.34 -6.99
N GLN A 281 -7.15 6.17 -8.03
CA GLN A 281 -6.28 6.02 -9.20
C GLN A 281 -5.56 7.35 -9.49
N PRO A 282 -4.22 7.34 -9.63
CA PRO A 282 -3.48 8.55 -9.96
C PRO A 282 -3.91 9.12 -11.31
N PRO A 283 -4.07 10.45 -11.45
CA PRO A 283 -4.40 11.08 -12.73
C PRO A 283 -3.36 10.83 -13.83
N SER A 284 -2.13 10.52 -13.44
CA SER A 284 -1.02 10.25 -14.34
C SER A 284 -1.05 8.84 -14.93
N TRP A 285 -1.82 7.91 -14.34
CA TRP A 285 -1.83 6.53 -14.80
C TRP A 285 -2.65 6.37 -16.08
N PRO A 286 -2.22 5.48 -16.99
CA PRO A 286 -2.98 5.24 -18.19
C PRO A 286 -4.36 4.66 -17.87
N GLU A 287 -5.39 5.25 -18.49
CA GLU A 287 -6.72 4.65 -18.51
C GLU A 287 -6.69 3.39 -19.40
N TYR A 288 -6.98 2.24 -18.80
CA TYR A 288 -7.27 1.02 -19.54
C TYR A 288 -8.74 1.02 -19.97
N PRO A 289 -9.07 0.38 -21.10
CA PRO A 289 -10.44 0.22 -21.53
C PRO A 289 -11.27 -0.47 -20.44
N THR A 290 -12.49 0.02 -20.22
CA THR A 290 -13.45 -0.57 -19.28
C THR A 290 -14.40 -1.56 -19.96
N GLY A 291 -14.43 -1.54 -21.31
CA GLY A 291 -15.21 -2.45 -22.14
C GLY A 291 -14.46 -3.73 -22.53
N PRO A 292 -15.12 -4.61 -23.30
CA PRO A 292 -14.48 -5.78 -23.88
C PRO A 292 -13.37 -5.38 -24.85
N VAL A 293 -12.27 -6.13 -24.82
CA VAL A 293 -11.09 -5.90 -25.66
C VAL A 293 -10.89 -7.09 -26.60
N ASP A 294 -10.65 -6.81 -27.88
CA ASP A 294 -10.23 -7.83 -28.84
C ASP A 294 -8.74 -8.15 -28.69
N ASN A 295 -8.45 -9.22 -27.95
CA ASN A 295 -7.09 -9.70 -27.70
C ASN A 295 -6.33 -10.05 -28.99
N ALA A 296 -7.02 -10.38 -30.09
CA ALA A 296 -6.37 -10.65 -31.38
C ALA A 296 -5.82 -9.37 -32.04
N LEU A 297 -6.38 -8.20 -31.71
CA LEU A 297 -5.85 -6.90 -32.11
C LEU A 297 -4.76 -6.40 -31.15
N VAL A 298 -4.89 -6.68 -29.85
CA VAL A 298 -3.92 -6.24 -28.83
C VAL A 298 -2.61 -7.02 -28.91
N ALA A 299 -2.65 -8.34 -29.09
CA ALA A 299 -1.45 -9.18 -29.03
C ALA A 299 -0.33 -8.74 -30.01
N PRO A 300 -0.59 -8.52 -31.31
CA PRO A 300 0.45 -8.04 -32.23
C PRO A 300 1.01 -6.66 -31.87
N CYS A 301 0.18 -5.79 -31.28
CA CYS A 301 0.62 -4.47 -30.80
C CYS A 301 1.60 -4.61 -29.64
N LEU A 302 1.26 -5.43 -28.64
CA LEU A 302 2.15 -5.71 -27.50
C LEU A 302 3.44 -6.41 -27.92
N GLU A 303 3.39 -7.37 -28.85
CA GLU A 303 4.58 -8.00 -29.43
C GLU A 303 5.47 -6.98 -30.15
N SER A 304 4.89 -6.00 -30.85
CA SER A 304 5.65 -4.93 -31.51
C SER A 304 6.38 -4.01 -30.53
N LEU A 305 5.86 -3.91 -29.30
CA LEU A 305 6.54 -3.25 -28.19
C LEU A 305 7.71 -4.10 -27.65
N GLY A 306 7.81 -5.39 -28.00
CA GLY A 306 8.84 -6.32 -27.52
C GLY A 306 8.42 -7.12 -26.29
N LEU A 307 7.13 -7.15 -25.96
CA LEU A 307 6.58 -8.00 -24.91
C LEU A 307 6.43 -9.44 -25.41
N ARG A 308 6.60 -10.41 -24.50
CA ARG A 308 6.20 -11.79 -24.79
C ARG A 308 4.72 -11.93 -24.50
N VAL A 309 3.94 -12.35 -25.49
CA VAL A 309 2.49 -12.49 -25.36
C VAL A 309 2.09 -13.96 -25.45
N GLU A 310 1.20 -14.37 -24.56
CA GLU A 310 0.58 -15.69 -24.56
C GLU A 310 -0.94 -15.54 -24.57
N LEU A 311 -1.58 -16.06 -25.62
CA LEU A 311 -3.03 -16.15 -25.73
C LEU A 311 -3.48 -17.53 -25.26
N GLN A 312 -4.42 -17.60 -24.32
CA GLN A 312 -4.99 -18.88 -23.88
C GLN A 312 -5.89 -19.53 -24.97
N GLU A 313 -6.19 -20.83 -24.82
CA GLU A 313 -7.01 -21.64 -25.73
C GLU A 313 -8.46 -21.13 -25.85
N ASN A 314 -8.65 -20.06 -26.63
CA ASN A 314 -9.90 -19.39 -27.06
C ASN A 314 -9.69 -17.88 -27.29
N GLY A 315 -8.52 -17.33 -26.98
CA GLY A 315 -8.23 -15.90 -27.08
C GLY A 315 -8.95 -15.04 -26.02
N ALA A 316 -9.66 -15.65 -25.07
CA ALA A 316 -10.40 -14.93 -24.03
C ALA A 316 -9.48 -14.26 -23.01
N TYR A 317 -8.28 -14.81 -22.82
CA TYR A 317 -7.27 -14.28 -21.91
C TYR A 317 -5.95 -14.04 -22.66
N LEU A 318 -5.40 -12.87 -22.43
CA LEU A 318 -4.09 -12.46 -22.88
C LEU A 318 -3.20 -12.28 -21.65
N ASN A 319 -2.09 -13.01 -21.61
CA ASN A 319 -1.01 -12.78 -20.66
C ASN A 319 0.19 -12.16 -21.39
N TYR A 320 0.94 -11.30 -20.72
CA TYR A 320 2.16 -10.73 -21.27
C TYR A 320 3.25 -10.55 -20.23
N GLU A 321 4.51 -10.66 -20.66
CA GLU A 321 5.70 -10.47 -19.84
C GLU A 321 6.61 -9.42 -20.50
N ASP A 322 7.07 -8.44 -19.72
CA ASP A 322 8.12 -7.52 -20.16
C ASP A 322 9.50 -8.05 -19.73
N PRO A 323 10.33 -8.57 -20.66
CA PRO A 323 11.64 -9.11 -20.32
C PRO A 323 12.64 -8.05 -19.84
N SER A 324 12.33 -6.75 -20.01
CA SER A 324 13.19 -5.62 -19.63
C SER A 324 12.83 -4.99 -18.28
N TYR A 325 11.88 -5.57 -17.55
CA TYR A 325 11.32 -4.99 -16.33
C TYR A 325 12.37 -4.65 -15.25
N SER A 326 13.35 -5.53 -15.00
CA SER A 326 14.32 -5.37 -13.90
C SER A 326 15.30 -4.21 -14.07
N ASP A 327 15.51 -3.77 -15.32
CA ASP A 327 16.58 -2.82 -15.66
C ASP A 327 16.03 -1.40 -15.89
N SER A 328 14.72 -1.21 -15.69
CA SER A 328 14.01 0.01 -15.99
C SER A 328 13.77 0.86 -14.73
N SER A 329 13.92 2.16 -14.88
CA SER A 329 13.46 3.15 -13.90
C SER A 329 11.93 3.24 -13.88
N SER A 330 11.36 3.78 -12.80
CA SER A 330 9.92 3.99 -12.69
C SER A 330 9.37 4.88 -13.81
N ALA A 331 10.13 5.87 -14.29
CA ALA A 331 9.71 6.72 -15.40
C ALA A 331 9.70 5.98 -16.76
N GLU A 332 10.68 5.10 -16.99
CA GLU A 332 10.73 4.24 -18.18
C GLU A 332 9.58 3.23 -18.17
N LEU A 333 9.31 2.61 -17.02
CA LEU A 333 8.16 1.72 -16.82
C LEU A 333 6.82 2.45 -16.97
N ALA A 334 6.70 3.68 -16.46
CA ALA A 334 5.49 4.50 -16.66
C ALA A 334 5.23 4.76 -18.14
N ALA A 335 6.24 5.21 -18.88
CA ALA A 335 6.13 5.41 -20.33
C ALA A 335 5.72 4.11 -21.04
N ARG A 336 6.29 2.98 -20.61
CA ARG A 336 5.97 1.66 -21.12
C ARG A 336 4.53 1.25 -20.85
N GLU A 337 4.01 1.47 -19.64
CA GLU A 337 2.60 1.22 -19.30
C GLU A 337 1.64 2.07 -20.16
N HIS A 338 2.00 3.32 -20.48
CA HIS A 338 1.21 4.14 -21.40
C HIS A 338 1.14 3.57 -22.82
N GLU A 339 2.26 3.03 -23.33
CA GLU A 339 2.31 2.36 -24.64
C GLU A 339 1.45 1.09 -24.63
N ILE A 340 1.56 0.28 -23.57
CA ILE A 340 0.76 -0.93 -23.36
C ILE A 340 -0.74 -0.58 -23.34
N ALA A 341 -1.14 0.39 -22.53
CA ALA A 341 -2.53 0.80 -22.44
C ALA A 341 -3.06 1.37 -23.77
N ALA A 342 -2.20 2.00 -24.58
CA ALA A 342 -2.59 2.43 -25.93
C ALA A 342 -2.93 1.25 -26.85
N CYS A 343 -2.20 0.13 -26.75
CA CYS A 343 -2.57 -1.10 -27.45
C CYS A 343 -3.94 -1.61 -27.01
N PHE A 344 -4.22 -1.64 -25.71
CA PHE A 344 -5.51 -2.09 -25.18
C PHE A 344 -6.68 -1.20 -25.64
N ARG A 345 -6.53 0.13 -25.57
CA ARG A 345 -7.55 1.07 -26.07
C ARG A 345 -7.80 0.93 -27.58
N ALA A 346 -6.78 0.60 -28.36
CA ALA A 346 -6.95 0.36 -29.80
C ALA A 346 -7.73 -0.94 -30.11
N GLY A 347 -7.77 -1.87 -29.15
CA GLY A 347 -8.55 -3.11 -29.24
C GLY A 347 -9.96 -3.04 -28.62
N GLU A 348 -10.34 -1.90 -28.02
CA GLU A 348 -11.70 -1.69 -27.50
C GLU A 348 -12.66 -1.38 -28.67
N GLY A 349 -13.74 -2.15 -28.79
CA GLY A 349 -14.70 -2.10 -29.90
C GLY A 349 -16.04 -1.47 -29.55
#